data_AF-A0AAW2LTG0-F1
#
_entry.id   AF-A0AAW2LTG0-F1
#
_cell.length_a   1.000
_cell.length_b   1.000
_cell.length_c   1.000
_cell.angle_alpha   90.00
_cell.angle_beta   90.00
_cell.angle_gamma   90.00
#
_symmetry.space_group_name_H-M   'P 1'
#
loop_
_entity.id
_entity.type
_entity.pdbx_description
1 polymer ?
#
loop_
_entity_poly.entity_id
_entity_poly.type
_entity_poly.pdbx_seq_one_letter_code
_entity_poly.pdbx_strand_id
1 'polypeptide(L)'
;MDFEKIKVDNPIVEMDGDFECLRNFHDGNGSKVACLVLTEDLDDKLILPFLELDIKYFDLGLPHRDATNDKVTVESAEATLKYNVAIKCATITPDEARVKEFNLRHMWKSPNGTIRNILNVPTRVEESTELEVFNFTESGGVALSMYNTDESIRAFAEASMNTAYQKRWPLYLSTKNTILKKYDGRFMEIFQEVYEREWRSKFEAAGIWYEHRLIDDMVAYALKSEGGYVWACKNYDGDVQSDFLAQGFGSLGLMTSVLVCPDGKTIEAEAAHGTVTRHYRVHQKGGETSTNSIASIFAWSRGLAHRAKLDSNSRLLDFTEKLEAACIASVESGKMTKDLALLVHGPKVTRDQYLNTEEFIDAVAEELRGRLPKKAKL
;
A
#
# COMPACT_ATOMS: atom_id res chain seq x y z
N MET A 1 27.13 1.00 18.93
CA MET A 1 25.74 1.37 18.58
C MET A 1 25.24 2.30 19.67
N ASP A 2 24.81 3.51 19.29
CA ASP A 2 24.42 4.59 20.22
C ASP A 2 23.01 4.45 20.80
N PHE A 3 22.27 3.43 20.35
CA PHE A 3 20.87 3.17 20.72
C PHE A 3 20.68 1.73 21.22
N GLU A 4 19.73 1.55 22.14
CA GLU A 4 19.25 0.23 22.53
C GLU A 4 18.18 -0.22 21.54
N LYS A 5 18.39 -1.37 20.89
CA LYS A 5 17.42 -1.91 19.93
C LYS A 5 16.12 -2.28 20.62
N ILE A 6 15.00 -1.96 19.98
CA ILE A 6 13.66 -2.35 20.43
C ILE A 6 13.42 -3.79 19.98
N LYS A 7 13.20 -4.68 20.94
CA LYS A 7 12.84 -6.07 20.65
C LYS A 7 11.39 -6.15 20.17
N VAL A 8 11.18 -6.85 19.05
CA VAL A 8 9.87 -7.17 18.51
C VAL A 8 9.64 -8.67 18.66
N ASP A 9 8.58 -9.06 19.36
CA ASP A 9 8.39 -10.45 19.80
C ASP A 9 7.91 -11.37 18.68
N ASN A 10 7.06 -10.86 17.79
CA ASN A 10 6.51 -11.60 16.68
C ASN A 10 7.06 -11.07 15.35
N PRO A 11 7.20 -11.95 14.34
CA PRO A 11 7.75 -11.55 13.05
C PRO A 11 6.79 -10.68 12.25
N ILE A 12 7.36 -10.05 11.22
CA ILE A 12 6.62 -9.46 10.09
C ILE A 12 6.95 -10.25 8.82
N VAL A 13 6.09 -10.11 7.81
CA VAL A 13 6.39 -10.51 6.44
C VAL A 13 6.89 -9.29 5.69
N GLU A 14 8.03 -9.43 5.02
CA GLU A 14 8.52 -8.43 4.08
C GLU A 14 8.39 -9.01 2.67
N MET A 15 7.64 -8.30 1.83
CA MET A 15 7.49 -8.62 0.41
C MET A 15 8.29 -7.60 -0.38
N ASP A 16 9.50 -7.99 -0.77
CA ASP A 16 10.31 -7.17 -1.65
C ASP A 16 9.66 -7.09 -3.04
N GLY A 17 10.05 -6.10 -3.83
CA GLY A 17 9.37 -5.79 -5.08
C GLY A 17 10.31 -5.45 -6.22
N ASP A 18 9.74 -4.73 -7.18
CA ASP A 18 10.42 -4.24 -8.36
C ASP A 18 10.66 -2.74 -8.21
N PHE A 19 11.36 -2.32 -7.15
CA PHE A 19 11.97 -1.00 -7.19
C PHE A 19 13.15 -1.10 -8.14
N GLU A 20 12.87 -0.74 -9.37
CA GLU A 20 13.88 -0.61 -10.38
C GLU A 20 14.76 0.62 -10.01
N CYS A 21 15.66 0.49 -9.03
CA CYS A 21 16.75 1.41 -8.70
C CYS A 21 17.88 0.50 -8.23
N LEU A 22 18.93 0.37 -9.05
CA LEU A 22 20.00 -0.59 -8.85
C LEU A 22 21.24 0.07 -8.28
N ARG A 23 21.63 -0.27 -7.05
CA ARG A 23 23.05 -0.23 -6.70
C ARG A 23 23.66 -1.56 -7.12
N ASN A 24 24.74 -1.50 -7.89
CA ASN A 24 25.61 -2.65 -8.06
C ASN A 24 26.37 -2.86 -6.74
N PHE A 25 26.06 -3.92 -6.00
CA PHE A 25 27.00 -4.45 -5.01
C PHE A 25 27.55 -5.79 -5.47
N HIS A 26 28.88 -5.83 -5.57
CA HIS A 26 29.67 -7.05 -5.59
C HIS A 26 29.90 -7.49 -4.14
N ASP A 27 29.51 -8.70 -3.80
CA ASP A 27 30.27 -9.52 -2.86
C ASP A 27 30.52 -10.91 -3.45
N GLY A 28 31.73 -11.41 -3.23
CA GLY A 28 32.32 -12.54 -3.95
C GLY A 28 31.79 -13.91 -3.55
N ASN A 29 30.52 -14.09 -3.20
CA ASN A 29 29.90 -15.40 -2.98
C ASN A 29 28.37 -15.32 -2.95
N GLY A 30 27.72 -15.56 -4.10
CA GLY A 30 26.28 -15.88 -4.16
C GLY A 30 25.41 -14.74 -4.67
N SER A 31 25.01 -14.85 -5.93
CA SER A 31 24.11 -13.98 -6.69
C SER A 31 22.96 -13.34 -5.90
N LYS A 32 23.06 -12.04 -5.60
CA LYS A 32 21.88 -11.18 -5.37
C LYS A 32 21.53 -10.49 -6.69
N VAL A 33 20.31 -10.70 -7.16
CA VAL A 33 19.80 -10.09 -8.39
C VAL A 33 19.31 -8.69 -8.06
N ALA A 34 20.06 -7.70 -8.52
CA ALA A 34 19.62 -6.40 -9.00
C ALA A 34 18.13 -6.02 -8.77
N CYS A 35 17.79 -5.38 -7.63
CA CYS A 35 16.63 -4.46 -7.48
C CYS A 35 16.51 -3.77 -6.09
N LEU A 36 17.57 -3.19 -5.49
CA LEU A 36 17.43 -2.59 -4.14
C LEU A 36 18.29 -1.35 -3.94
N VAL A 37 17.68 -0.17 -3.87
CA VAL A 37 18.32 1.01 -3.24
C VAL A 37 17.41 1.60 -2.19
N LEU A 38 16.11 1.73 -2.52
CA LEU A 38 15.13 2.24 -1.57
C LEU A 38 14.93 1.26 -0.40
N THR A 39 14.56 0.00 -0.66
CA THR A 39 14.31 -0.98 0.43
C THR A 39 15.54 -1.19 1.32
N GLU A 40 16.73 -1.40 0.73
CA GLU A 40 17.99 -1.54 1.48
C GLU A 40 18.31 -0.31 2.33
N ASP A 41 18.24 0.91 1.76
CA ASP A 41 18.52 2.13 2.54
C ASP A 41 17.49 2.35 3.66
N LEU A 42 16.22 2.01 3.43
CA LEU A 42 15.19 2.09 4.47
C LEU A 42 15.52 1.15 5.62
N ASP A 43 15.84 -0.11 5.32
CA ASP A 43 16.15 -1.12 6.32
C ASP A 43 17.42 -0.77 7.10
N ASP A 44 18.50 -0.46 6.38
CA ASP A 44 19.82 -0.23 6.97
C ASP A 44 19.94 1.11 7.69
N LYS A 45 19.16 2.13 7.30
CA LYS A 45 19.27 3.47 7.90
C LYS A 45 18.14 3.78 8.86
N LEU A 46 16.93 3.26 8.63
CA LEU A 46 15.72 3.65 9.37
C LEU A 46 15.11 2.53 10.21
N ILE A 47 15.34 1.24 9.92
CA ILE A 47 14.66 0.13 10.62
C ILE A 47 15.62 -0.69 11.48
N LEU A 48 16.52 -1.47 10.87
CA LEU A 48 17.39 -2.45 11.52
C LEU A 48 18.42 -1.86 12.50
N PRO A 49 18.86 -0.60 12.39
CA PRO A 49 19.68 0.02 13.44
C PRO A 49 18.96 0.15 14.78
N PHE A 50 17.63 0.26 14.77
CA PHE A 50 16.82 0.58 15.95
C PHE A 50 15.98 -0.61 16.43
N LEU A 51 15.78 -1.63 15.60
CA LEU A 51 14.93 -2.77 15.93
C LEU A 51 15.71 -4.10 15.93
N GLU A 52 15.33 -4.98 16.85
CA GLU A 52 15.60 -6.42 16.77
C GLU A 52 14.29 -7.08 16.30
N LEU A 53 14.21 -7.31 15.00
CA LEU A 53 13.00 -7.71 14.28
C LEU A 53 13.25 -9.00 13.49
N ASP A 54 12.38 -9.99 13.67
CA ASP A 54 12.36 -11.20 12.84
C ASP A 54 11.56 -10.92 11.56
N ILE A 55 12.24 -10.95 10.41
CA ILE A 55 11.65 -10.67 9.11
C ILE A 55 11.53 -11.97 8.31
N LYS A 56 10.31 -12.29 7.87
CA LYS A 56 10.04 -13.34 6.90
C LYS A 56 10.07 -12.72 5.51
N TYR A 57 11.24 -12.79 4.88
CA TYR A 57 11.52 -12.15 3.60
C TYR A 57 11.03 -13.01 2.42
N PHE A 58 10.37 -12.36 1.46
CA PHE A 58 9.93 -12.93 0.19
C PHE A 58 10.25 -11.96 -0.95
N ASP A 59 11.02 -12.43 -1.94
CA ASP A 59 11.35 -11.65 -3.14
C ASP A 59 10.21 -11.73 -4.17
N LEU A 60 9.38 -10.68 -4.26
CA LEU A 60 8.35 -10.58 -5.32
C LEU A 60 8.84 -9.82 -6.54
N GLY A 61 10.15 -9.64 -6.72
CA GLY A 61 10.74 -9.16 -7.96
C GLY A 61 10.30 -10.01 -9.14
N LEU A 62 10.02 -9.38 -10.27
CA LEU A 62 9.52 -10.02 -11.49
C LEU A 62 10.42 -11.19 -11.96
N PRO A 63 11.77 -11.10 -11.92
CA PRO A 63 12.62 -12.25 -12.24
C PRO A 63 12.43 -13.44 -11.29
N HIS A 64 12.27 -13.19 -9.98
CA HIS A 64 12.09 -14.24 -8.99
C HIS A 64 10.69 -14.88 -9.07
N ARG A 65 9.66 -14.07 -9.32
CA ARG A 65 8.32 -14.57 -9.63
C ARG A 65 8.34 -15.47 -10.87
N ASP A 66 8.99 -15.07 -11.96
CA ASP A 66 9.09 -15.94 -13.14
C ASP A 66 9.87 -17.24 -12.85
N ALA A 67 10.98 -17.14 -12.10
CA ALA A 67 11.79 -18.31 -11.71
C ALA A 67 11.00 -19.32 -10.87
N THR A 68 10.14 -18.84 -9.98
CA THR A 68 9.32 -19.66 -9.06
C THR A 68 7.96 -20.07 -9.63
N ASN A 69 7.65 -19.70 -10.88
CA ASN A 69 6.30 -19.82 -11.47
C ASN A 69 5.23 -19.16 -10.60
N ASP A 70 5.54 -17.98 -10.08
CA ASP A 70 4.72 -17.12 -9.23
C ASP A 70 4.29 -17.73 -7.88
N LYS A 71 4.95 -18.83 -7.45
CA LYS A 71 4.69 -19.46 -6.15
C LYS A 71 5.03 -18.55 -4.98
N VAL A 72 6.11 -17.77 -5.09
CA VAL A 72 6.55 -16.83 -4.04
C VAL A 72 5.45 -15.83 -3.66
N THR A 73 4.61 -15.42 -4.60
CA THR A 73 3.47 -14.52 -4.39
C THR A 73 2.38 -15.15 -3.53
N VAL A 74 2.15 -16.45 -3.70
CA VAL A 74 1.17 -17.22 -2.90
C VAL A 74 1.74 -17.50 -1.51
N GLU A 75 2.99 -17.96 -1.43
CA GLU A 75 3.68 -18.27 -0.18
C GLU A 75 3.79 -17.04 0.74
N SER A 76 4.03 -15.85 0.16
CA SER A 76 4.07 -14.61 0.92
C SER A 76 2.69 -14.25 1.49
N ALA A 77 1.60 -14.44 0.73
CA ALA A 77 0.24 -14.21 1.21
C ALA A 77 -0.15 -15.18 2.34
N GLU A 78 0.21 -16.46 2.22
CA GLU A 78 0.00 -17.45 3.28
C GLU A 78 0.81 -17.13 4.54
N ALA A 79 2.05 -16.64 4.39
CA ALA A 79 2.85 -16.14 5.49
C ALA A 79 2.19 -14.93 6.16
N THR A 80 1.57 -14.03 5.40
CA THR A 80 0.82 -12.89 5.94
C THR A 80 -0.35 -13.33 6.78
N LEU A 81 -1.14 -14.32 6.34
CA LEU A 81 -2.21 -14.90 7.14
C LEU A 81 -1.69 -15.52 8.45
N LYS A 82 -0.49 -16.08 8.43
CA LYS A 82 0.15 -16.69 9.61
C LYS A 82 0.70 -15.65 10.59
N TYR A 83 1.32 -14.59 10.10
CA TYR A 83 2.07 -13.62 10.91
C TYR A 83 1.33 -12.28 11.10
N ASN A 84 0.18 -12.10 10.45
CA ASN A 84 -0.77 -10.99 10.54
C ASN A 84 -0.28 -9.63 9.99
N VAL A 85 1.00 -9.48 9.67
CA VAL A 85 1.57 -8.21 9.22
C VAL A 85 2.46 -8.44 8.02
N ALA A 86 2.11 -7.83 6.89
CA ALA A 86 2.99 -7.71 5.74
C ALA A 86 3.31 -6.24 5.44
N ILE A 87 4.55 -6.00 5.05
CA ILE A 87 5.01 -4.75 4.46
C ILE A 87 5.50 -5.10 3.07
N LYS A 88 4.96 -4.40 2.07
CA LYS A 88 5.14 -4.78 0.68
C LYS A 88 5.64 -3.61 -0.16
N CYS A 89 6.66 -3.89 -0.97
CA CYS A 89 7.16 -3.00 -1.99
C CYS A 89 6.32 -3.05 -3.28
N ALA A 90 6.40 -2.00 -4.09
CA ALA A 90 5.72 -1.95 -5.38
C ALA A 90 6.27 -3.04 -6.33
N THR A 91 5.41 -3.72 -7.08
CA THR A 91 5.78 -4.80 -8.00
C THR A 91 5.31 -4.52 -9.42
N ILE A 92 6.03 -5.03 -10.42
CA ILE A 92 5.63 -4.93 -11.83
C ILE A 92 4.52 -5.94 -12.11
N THR A 93 3.38 -5.48 -12.61
CA THR A 93 2.41 -6.37 -13.27
C THR A 93 2.79 -6.45 -14.75
N PRO A 94 3.24 -7.59 -15.28
CA PRO A 94 3.79 -7.66 -16.64
C PRO A 94 2.68 -7.54 -17.70
N ASP A 95 2.93 -6.71 -18.71
CA ASP A 95 2.20 -6.66 -19.96
C ASP A 95 3.02 -7.31 -21.10
N GLU A 96 2.52 -7.27 -22.33
CA GLU A 96 3.24 -7.83 -23.49
C GLU A 96 4.64 -7.25 -23.69
N ALA A 97 4.86 -5.97 -23.33
CA ALA A 97 6.16 -5.32 -23.46
C ALA A 97 7.13 -5.83 -22.38
N ARG A 98 6.66 -5.97 -21.13
CA ARG A 98 7.46 -6.51 -20.03
C ARG A 98 7.79 -8.00 -20.21
N VAL A 99 6.87 -8.77 -20.79
CA VAL A 99 7.16 -10.18 -21.17
C VAL A 99 8.36 -10.25 -22.12
N LYS A 100 8.43 -9.36 -23.10
CA LYS A 100 9.58 -9.28 -24.03
C LYS A 100 10.83 -8.75 -23.36
N GLU A 101 10.72 -7.70 -22.54
CA GLU A 101 11.85 -7.06 -21.87
C GLU A 101 12.57 -8.02 -20.91
N PHE A 102 11.81 -8.75 -20.09
CA PHE A 102 12.37 -9.65 -19.07
C PHE A 102 12.49 -11.10 -19.54
N ASN A 103 12.10 -11.40 -20.78
CA ASN A 103 12.07 -12.75 -21.35
C ASN A 103 11.28 -13.73 -20.48
N LEU A 104 10.05 -13.34 -20.10
CA LEU A 104 9.20 -14.09 -19.18
C LEU A 104 8.60 -15.34 -19.84
N ARG A 105 8.38 -16.39 -19.04
CA ARG A 105 7.70 -17.62 -19.50
C ARG A 105 6.22 -17.37 -19.78
N HIS A 106 5.59 -16.55 -18.95
CA HIS A 106 4.17 -16.24 -19.01
C HIS A 106 3.90 -14.78 -18.63
N MET A 107 2.75 -14.27 -19.05
CA MET A 107 2.22 -13.01 -18.54
C MET A 107 1.58 -13.29 -17.17
N TRP A 108 2.37 -13.17 -16.12
CA TRP A 108 1.94 -13.42 -14.74
C TRP A 108 0.86 -12.44 -14.29
N LYS A 109 -0.03 -12.90 -13.40
CA LYS A 109 -1.07 -12.04 -12.81
C LYS A 109 -0.44 -10.98 -11.89
N SER A 110 -1.20 -9.95 -11.58
CA SER A 110 -0.78 -8.94 -10.61
C SER A 110 -0.57 -9.56 -9.23
N PRO A 111 0.59 -9.36 -8.58
CA PRO A 111 0.83 -9.82 -7.21
C PRO A 111 -0.22 -9.27 -6.23
N ASN A 112 -0.59 -7.99 -6.37
CA ASN A 112 -1.61 -7.34 -5.54
C ASN A 112 -2.96 -8.06 -5.64
N GLY A 113 -3.36 -8.43 -6.85
CA GLY A 113 -4.60 -9.18 -7.07
C GLY A 113 -4.56 -10.58 -6.44
N THR A 114 -3.46 -11.30 -6.61
CA THR A 114 -3.27 -12.64 -6.01
C THR A 114 -3.29 -12.58 -4.48
N ILE A 115 -2.51 -11.68 -3.87
CA ILE A 115 -2.44 -11.50 -2.41
C ILE A 115 -3.81 -11.09 -1.87
N ARG A 116 -4.46 -10.06 -2.43
CA ARG A 116 -5.79 -9.60 -1.99
C ARG A 116 -6.85 -10.70 -2.06
N ASN A 117 -6.81 -11.55 -3.09
CA ASN A 117 -7.74 -12.67 -3.20
C ASN A 117 -7.52 -13.70 -2.08
N ILE A 118 -6.27 -14.02 -1.75
CA ILE A 118 -5.93 -14.98 -0.68
C ILE A 118 -6.27 -14.40 0.69
N LEU A 119 -6.02 -13.11 0.92
CA LEU A 119 -6.29 -12.47 2.21
C LEU A 119 -7.78 -12.21 2.46
N ASN A 120 -8.59 -11.98 1.42
CA ASN A 120 -10.00 -11.61 1.56
C ASN A 120 -11.02 -12.73 1.31
N VAL A 121 -10.64 -13.83 0.65
CA VAL A 121 -11.60 -14.86 0.22
C VAL A 121 -11.13 -16.26 0.62
N PRO A 122 -11.91 -17.04 1.39
CA PRO A 122 -11.60 -18.45 1.59
C PRO A 122 -11.74 -19.21 0.26
N THR A 123 -10.67 -19.91 -0.15
CA THR A 123 -10.63 -20.68 -1.40
C THR A 123 -11.78 -21.68 -1.49
N ARG A 124 -12.62 -21.55 -2.53
CA ARG A 124 -13.54 -22.60 -3.00
C ARG A 124 -13.17 -23.02 -4.42
N VAL A 125 -13.27 -24.32 -4.66
CA VAL A 125 -13.25 -24.90 -6.00
C VAL A 125 -14.71 -25.09 -6.38
N GLU A 126 -15.24 -24.25 -7.25
CA GLU A 126 -16.59 -24.41 -7.81
C GLU A 126 -16.51 -24.84 -9.28
N GLU A 127 -17.51 -25.61 -9.70
CA GLU A 127 -17.67 -26.09 -11.07
C GLU A 127 -17.88 -24.90 -12.02
N SER A 128 -17.13 -24.89 -13.13
CA SER A 128 -17.25 -23.86 -14.16
C SER A 128 -18.61 -23.95 -14.87
N THR A 129 -19.29 -22.82 -15.03
CA THR A 129 -20.51 -22.71 -15.84
C THR A 129 -20.23 -21.85 -17.08
N GLU A 130 -20.70 -22.29 -18.24
CA GLU A 130 -20.67 -21.51 -19.49
C GLU A 130 -22.01 -20.81 -19.73
N LEU A 131 -21.98 -19.52 -20.07
CA LEU A 131 -23.14 -18.71 -20.41
C LEU A 131 -22.85 -17.89 -21.68
N GLU A 132 -23.76 -17.92 -22.65
CA GLU A 132 -23.69 -17.04 -23.83
C GLU A 132 -24.00 -15.60 -23.41
N VAL A 133 -23.00 -14.72 -23.48
CA VAL A 133 -23.13 -13.31 -23.06
C VAL A 133 -23.66 -12.43 -24.20
N PHE A 134 -23.15 -12.62 -25.42
CA PHE A 134 -23.56 -11.88 -26.62
C PHE A 134 -23.01 -12.57 -27.88
N ASN A 135 -23.76 -12.51 -28.98
CA ASN A 135 -23.32 -13.00 -30.28
C ASN A 135 -22.88 -11.83 -31.17
N PHE A 136 -21.56 -11.68 -31.37
CA PHE A 136 -21.01 -10.63 -32.24
C PHE A 136 -21.35 -10.90 -33.71
N THR A 137 -21.86 -9.88 -34.41
CA THR A 137 -22.12 -9.94 -35.86
C THR A 137 -20.87 -9.53 -36.66
N GLU A 138 -21.04 -9.16 -37.93
CA GLU A 138 -19.97 -9.05 -38.95
C GLU A 138 -18.75 -8.19 -38.58
N SER A 139 -18.87 -7.22 -37.68
CA SER A 139 -17.77 -6.32 -37.30
C SER A 139 -16.97 -6.75 -36.06
N GLY A 140 -17.26 -7.91 -35.46
CA GLY A 140 -16.63 -8.34 -34.21
C GLY A 140 -16.89 -7.37 -33.05
N GLY A 141 -16.13 -7.49 -31.94
CA GLY A 141 -16.22 -6.57 -30.81
C GLY A 141 -15.45 -7.04 -29.58
N VAL A 142 -15.76 -6.44 -28.43
CA VAL A 142 -15.15 -6.77 -27.13
C VAL A 142 -16.23 -7.07 -26.10
N ALA A 143 -16.01 -8.09 -25.27
CA ALA A 143 -16.89 -8.45 -24.16
C ALA A 143 -16.09 -8.50 -22.85
N LEU A 144 -16.75 -8.12 -21.76
CA LEU A 144 -16.21 -8.23 -20.41
C LEU A 144 -17.29 -8.84 -19.52
N SER A 145 -16.93 -9.86 -18.75
CA SER A 145 -17.74 -10.39 -17.66
C SER A 145 -17.02 -10.13 -16.35
N MET A 146 -17.78 -9.74 -15.33
CA MET A 146 -17.28 -9.51 -13.98
C MET A 146 -18.29 -10.02 -12.95
N TYR A 147 -17.79 -10.48 -11.81
CA TYR A 147 -18.60 -10.95 -10.70
C TYR A 147 -18.07 -10.38 -9.38
N ASN A 148 -18.88 -10.49 -8.34
CA ASN A 148 -18.46 -10.32 -6.96
C ASN A 148 -19.31 -11.27 -6.09
N THR A 149 -18.91 -11.51 -4.85
CA THR A 149 -19.62 -12.42 -3.95
C THR A 149 -20.18 -11.66 -2.77
N ASP A 150 -21.37 -12.07 -2.30
CA ASP A 150 -21.98 -11.47 -1.11
C ASP A 150 -21.06 -11.55 0.11
N GLU A 151 -20.30 -12.66 0.23
CA GLU A 151 -19.29 -12.84 1.27
C GLU A 151 -18.20 -11.77 1.21
N SER A 152 -17.61 -11.53 0.03
CA SER A 152 -16.59 -10.50 -0.14
C SER A 152 -17.14 -9.10 0.12
N ILE A 153 -18.38 -8.82 -0.27
CA ILE A 153 -19.03 -7.53 -0.03
C ILE A 153 -19.30 -7.33 1.47
N ARG A 154 -19.75 -8.36 2.19
CA ARG A 154 -19.95 -8.30 3.66
C ARG A 154 -18.64 -8.06 4.39
N ALA A 155 -17.61 -8.83 4.05
CA ALA A 155 -16.25 -8.66 4.53
C ALA A 155 -15.74 -7.22 4.33
N PHE A 156 -15.94 -6.67 3.13
CA PHE A 156 -15.58 -5.29 2.81
C PHE A 156 -16.38 -4.25 3.62
N ALA A 157 -17.68 -4.49 3.84
CA ALA A 157 -18.51 -3.64 4.69
C ALA A 157 -18.02 -3.64 6.15
N GLU A 158 -17.76 -4.81 6.72
CA GLU A 158 -17.25 -4.96 8.08
C GLU A 158 -15.89 -4.26 8.27
N ALA A 159 -14.96 -4.45 7.34
CA ALA A 159 -13.65 -3.80 7.37
C ALA A 159 -13.77 -2.27 7.27
N SER A 160 -14.66 -1.77 6.41
CA SER A 160 -14.93 -0.33 6.26
C SER A 160 -15.51 0.29 7.51
N MET A 161 -16.50 -0.38 8.13
CA MET A 161 -17.15 0.07 9.36
C MET A 161 -16.18 0.07 10.54
N ASN A 162 -15.38 -0.99 10.68
CA ASN A 162 -14.35 -1.07 11.72
C ASN A 162 -13.31 0.05 11.56
N THR A 163 -12.85 0.31 10.33
CA THR A 163 -11.90 1.38 10.03
C THR A 163 -12.45 2.75 10.41
N ALA A 164 -13.69 3.05 10.01
CA ALA A 164 -14.37 4.30 10.35
C ALA A 164 -14.56 4.46 11.87
N TYR A 165 -14.95 3.37 12.55
CA TYR A 165 -15.12 3.35 14.01
C TYR A 165 -13.80 3.61 14.76
N GLN A 166 -12.70 2.98 14.34
CA GLN A 166 -11.38 3.20 14.93
C GLN A 166 -10.87 4.63 14.73
N LYS A 167 -11.10 5.20 13.55
CA LYS A 167 -10.72 6.60 13.23
C LYS A 167 -11.65 7.65 13.84
N ARG A 168 -12.82 7.24 14.36
CA ARG A 168 -13.89 8.14 14.80
C ARG A 168 -14.35 9.08 13.68
N TRP A 169 -14.48 8.55 12.47
CA TRP A 169 -14.91 9.29 11.29
C TRP A 169 -16.21 8.70 10.69
N PRO A 170 -17.06 9.51 10.05
CA PRO A 170 -18.21 9.00 9.30
C PRO A 170 -17.76 8.16 8.10
N LEU A 171 -18.62 7.24 7.65
CA LEU A 171 -18.38 6.32 6.53
C LEU A 171 -19.32 6.61 5.36
N TYR A 172 -18.77 6.67 4.15
CA TYR A 172 -19.52 6.79 2.92
C TYR A 172 -19.25 5.62 1.98
N LEU A 173 -20.29 4.94 1.50
CA LEU A 173 -20.19 3.99 0.37
C LEU A 173 -20.62 4.70 -0.91
N SER A 174 -19.81 4.59 -1.97
CA SER A 174 -20.20 5.08 -3.30
C SER A 174 -20.49 3.95 -4.27
N THR A 175 -21.61 4.01 -4.99
CA THR A 175 -21.91 3.09 -6.10
C THR A 175 -22.62 3.81 -7.26
N LYS A 176 -22.87 3.10 -8.37
CA LYS A 176 -23.74 3.55 -9.46
C LYS A 176 -24.99 2.68 -9.57
N ASN A 177 -25.66 2.41 -8.45
CA ASN A 177 -26.86 1.57 -8.37
C ASN A 177 -28.06 2.07 -9.20
N THR A 178 -28.09 3.35 -9.60
CA THR A 178 -29.11 3.85 -10.54
C THR A 178 -28.98 3.22 -11.93
N ILE A 179 -27.77 2.84 -12.34
CA ILE A 179 -27.46 2.19 -13.61
C ILE A 179 -27.34 0.67 -13.41
N LEU A 180 -26.45 0.23 -12.51
CA LEU A 180 -26.23 -1.18 -12.19
C LEU A 180 -27.16 -1.64 -11.05
N LYS A 181 -28.47 -1.57 -11.29
CA LYS A 181 -29.51 -1.77 -10.25
C LYS A 181 -29.36 -3.04 -9.42
N LYS A 182 -28.96 -4.15 -10.04
CA LYS A 182 -28.75 -5.43 -9.33
C LYS A 182 -27.34 -5.51 -8.74
N TYR A 183 -26.31 -5.28 -9.55
CA TYR A 183 -24.92 -5.46 -9.13
C TYR A 183 -24.51 -4.46 -8.05
N ASP A 184 -24.68 -3.16 -8.29
CA ASP A 184 -24.34 -2.11 -7.33
C ASP A 184 -25.41 -1.94 -6.25
N GLY A 185 -26.66 -2.33 -6.53
CA GLY A 185 -27.70 -2.45 -5.53
C GLY A 185 -27.32 -3.45 -4.44
N ARG A 186 -26.68 -4.57 -4.81
CA ARG A 186 -26.24 -5.58 -3.84
C ARG A 186 -25.22 -5.05 -2.84
N PHE A 187 -24.27 -4.20 -3.28
CA PHE A 187 -23.34 -3.52 -2.38
C PHE A 187 -24.07 -2.64 -1.36
N MET A 188 -25.00 -1.81 -1.84
CA MET A 188 -25.78 -0.90 -1.00
C MET A 188 -26.61 -1.67 0.04
N GLU A 189 -27.32 -2.71 -0.40
CA GLU A 189 -28.14 -3.57 0.47
C GLU A 189 -27.28 -4.23 1.56
N ILE A 190 -26.17 -4.86 1.18
CA ILE A 190 -25.31 -5.57 2.12
C ILE A 190 -24.68 -4.62 3.14
N PHE A 191 -24.18 -3.45 2.72
CA PHE A 191 -23.64 -2.46 3.66
C PHE A 191 -24.71 -1.98 4.64
N GLN A 192 -25.94 -1.76 4.17
CA GLN A 192 -27.06 -1.36 5.03
C GLN A 192 -27.41 -2.46 6.03
N GLU A 193 -27.50 -3.72 5.59
CA GLU A 193 -27.73 -4.88 6.46
C GLU A 193 -26.68 -5.00 7.57
N VAL A 194 -25.39 -4.89 7.21
CA VAL A 194 -24.26 -4.96 8.16
C VAL A 194 -24.30 -3.78 9.14
N TYR A 195 -24.56 -2.57 8.64
CA TYR A 195 -24.68 -1.39 9.47
C TYR A 195 -25.77 -1.53 10.53
N GLU A 196 -26.99 -1.86 10.09
CA GLU A 196 -28.16 -1.96 10.97
C GLU A 196 -28.01 -3.06 12.02
N ARG A 197 -27.46 -4.22 11.62
CA ARG A 197 -27.34 -5.38 12.50
C ARG A 197 -26.26 -5.23 13.55
N GLU A 198 -25.11 -4.63 13.21
CA GLU A 198 -23.89 -4.79 14.03
C GLU A 198 -23.21 -3.48 14.44
N TRP A 199 -23.43 -2.40 13.69
CA TRP A 199 -22.61 -1.18 13.81
C TRP A 199 -23.39 0.07 14.20
N ARG A 200 -24.69 0.14 13.92
CA ARG A 200 -25.52 1.32 14.16
C ARG A 200 -25.38 1.86 15.59
N SER A 201 -25.59 1.03 16.60
CA SER A 201 -25.49 1.46 18.00
C SER A 201 -24.07 1.93 18.38
N LYS A 202 -23.03 1.32 17.81
CA LYS A 202 -21.63 1.72 18.05
C LYS A 202 -21.31 3.07 17.39
N PHE A 203 -21.80 3.28 16.18
CA PHE A 203 -21.62 4.50 15.41
C PHE A 203 -22.35 5.68 16.05
N GLU A 204 -23.63 5.49 16.41
CA GLU A 204 -24.43 6.49 17.11
C GLU A 204 -23.78 6.88 18.46
N ALA A 205 -23.31 5.90 19.24
CA ALA A 205 -22.60 6.16 20.50
C ALA A 205 -21.27 6.92 20.32
N ALA A 206 -20.62 6.77 19.16
CA ALA A 206 -19.39 7.46 18.81
C ALA A 206 -19.62 8.81 18.09
N GLY A 207 -20.88 9.19 17.83
CA GLY A 207 -21.22 10.43 17.14
C GLY A 207 -20.88 10.44 15.65
N ILE A 208 -20.76 9.27 15.02
CA ILE A 208 -20.46 9.08 13.60
C ILE A 208 -21.62 8.36 12.90
N TRP A 209 -21.67 8.41 11.57
CA TRP A 209 -22.75 7.80 10.78
C TRP A 209 -22.21 7.07 9.54
N TYR A 210 -23.07 6.23 8.95
CA TYR A 210 -22.88 5.63 7.64
C TYR A 210 -23.90 6.19 6.65
N GLU A 211 -23.48 6.47 5.42
CA GLU A 211 -24.34 6.94 4.34
C GLU A 211 -23.92 6.34 2.99
N HIS A 212 -24.89 5.92 2.18
CA HIS A 212 -24.66 5.58 0.77
C HIS A 212 -24.84 6.82 -0.11
N ARG A 213 -23.96 6.99 -1.10
CA ARG A 213 -24.05 8.04 -2.13
C ARG A 213 -23.85 7.47 -3.52
N LEU A 214 -24.39 8.16 -4.52
CA LEU A 214 -23.99 7.90 -5.90
C LEU A 214 -22.55 8.37 -6.11
N ILE A 215 -21.78 7.66 -6.92
CA ILE A 215 -20.36 7.96 -7.15
C ILE A 215 -20.14 9.38 -7.68
N ASP A 216 -21.02 9.89 -8.54
CA ASP A 216 -21.01 11.26 -9.05
C ASP A 216 -21.27 12.32 -7.97
N ASP A 217 -22.17 12.04 -7.03
CA ASP A 217 -22.41 12.92 -5.89
C ASP A 217 -21.25 12.86 -4.89
N MET A 218 -20.65 11.67 -4.71
CA MET A 218 -19.55 11.46 -3.77
C MET A 218 -18.27 12.14 -4.23
N VAL A 219 -17.91 12.08 -5.52
CA VAL A 219 -16.74 12.81 -6.05
C VAL A 219 -16.94 14.33 -5.92
N ALA A 220 -18.16 14.83 -6.16
CA ALA A 220 -18.48 16.24 -5.99
C ALA A 220 -18.43 16.68 -4.52
N TYR A 221 -18.86 15.80 -3.61
CA TYR A 221 -18.71 16.02 -2.17
C TYR A 221 -17.23 16.02 -1.76
N ALA A 222 -16.44 15.06 -2.24
CA ALA A 222 -15.01 14.97 -1.91
C ALA A 222 -14.24 16.23 -2.32
N LEU A 223 -14.56 16.82 -3.48
CA LEU A 223 -13.97 18.08 -3.94
C LEU A 223 -14.32 19.30 -3.09
N LYS A 224 -15.47 19.29 -2.40
CA LYS A 224 -15.99 20.44 -1.62
C LYS A 224 -15.81 20.27 -0.12
N SER A 225 -15.58 19.06 0.34
CA SER A 225 -15.47 18.71 1.75
C SER A 225 -14.11 19.11 2.32
N GLU A 226 -14.06 19.38 3.62
CA GLU A 226 -12.81 19.61 4.36
C GLU A 226 -12.07 18.30 4.70
N GLY A 227 -12.62 17.13 4.28
CA GLY A 227 -12.08 15.81 4.58
C GLY A 227 -12.64 15.23 5.88
N GLY A 228 -11.89 14.32 6.53
CA GLY A 228 -12.27 13.74 7.83
C GLY A 228 -13.37 12.68 7.77
N TYR A 229 -13.40 11.86 6.73
CA TYR A 229 -14.33 10.75 6.56
C TYR A 229 -13.62 9.52 5.96
N VAL A 230 -14.22 8.34 6.11
CA VAL A 230 -13.82 7.13 5.37
C VAL A 230 -14.71 6.99 4.14
N TRP A 231 -14.10 6.73 2.99
CA TRP A 231 -14.81 6.50 1.73
C TRP A 231 -14.57 5.06 1.27
N ALA A 232 -15.61 4.23 1.39
CA ALA A 232 -15.64 2.89 0.84
C ALA A 232 -15.94 2.96 -0.68
N CYS A 233 -14.92 2.67 -1.47
CA CYS A 233 -15.01 2.58 -2.92
C CYS A 233 -15.06 1.12 -3.39
N LYS A 234 -15.79 0.84 -4.48
CA LYS A 234 -15.63 -0.42 -5.21
C LYS A 234 -14.21 -0.50 -5.80
N ASN A 235 -13.77 -1.70 -6.16
CA ASN A 235 -12.39 -1.97 -6.60
C ASN A 235 -11.85 -0.93 -7.61
N TYR A 236 -12.55 -0.74 -8.73
CA TYR A 236 -12.13 0.23 -9.76
C TYR A 236 -12.23 1.70 -9.31
N ASP A 237 -13.29 2.06 -8.60
CA ASP A 237 -13.46 3.44 -8.09
C ASP A 237 -12.35 3.76 -7.08
N GLY A 238 -11.96 2.81 -6.24
CA GLY A 238 -10.89 2.97 -5.26
C GLY A 238 -9.55 3.23 -5.92
N ASP A 239 -9.23 2.45 -6.96
CA ASP A 239 -8.01 2.60 -7.75
C ASP A 239 -7.91 4.02 -8.32
N VAL A 240 -8.90 4.45 -9.11
CA VAL A 240 -8.88 5.77 -9.76
C VAL A 240 -8.95 6.93 -8.77
N GLN A 241 -9.82 6.86 -7.76
CA GLN A 241 -10.01 7.98 -6.83
C GLN A 241 -8.86 8.13 -5.85
N SER A 242 -8.18 7.02 -5.49
CA SER A 242 -7.01 7.08 -4.61
C SER A 242 -5.87 7.91 -5.22
N ASP A 243 -5.54 7.67 -6.49
CA ASP A 243 -4.54 8.44 -7.22
C ASP A 243 -4.92 9.92 -7.36
N PHE A 244 -6.19 10.19 -7.68
CA PHE A 244 -6.68 11.57 -7.80
C PHE A 244 -6.56 12.33 -6.47
N LEU A 245 -6.96 11.70 -5.36
CA LEU A 245 -6.84 12.30 -4.03
C LEU A 245 -5.38 12.50 -3.65
N ALA A 246 -4.51 11.51 -3.86
CA ALA A 246 -3.09 11.61 -3.55
C ALA A 246 -2.44 12.81 -4.26
N GLN A 247 -2.75 12.99 -5.54
CA GLN A 247 -2.25 14.14 -6.31
C GLN A 247 -2.85 15.46 -5.83
N GLY A 248 -4.13 15.48 -5.42
CA GLY A 248 -4.79 16.64 -4.83
C GLY A 248 -4.21 17.06 -3.47
N PHE A 249 -3.71 16.10 -2.69
CA PHE A 249 -2.98 16.33 -1.43
C PHE A 249 -1.47 16.58 -1.64
N GLY A 250 -1.01 16.62 -2.89
CA GLY A 250 0.33 17.07 -3.27
C GLY A 250 1.06 16.08 -4.18
N SER A 251 1.29 14.86 -3.71
CA SER A 251 2.07 13.86 -4.45
C SER A 251 1.63 12.45 -4.08
N LEU A 252 1.70 11.53 -5.05
CA LEU A 252 1.53 10.10 -4.83
C LEU A 252 2.49 9.54 -3.76
N GLY A 253 3.67 10.16 -3.61
CA GLY A 253 4.64 9.82 -2.56
C GLY A 253 4.20 10.16 -1.14
N LEU A 254 3.07 10.84 -0.96
CA LEU A 254 2.49 11.20 0.34
C LEU A 254 1.29 10.33 0.74
N MET A 255 0.97 9.29 -0.04
CA MET A 255 -0.15 8.41 0.23
C MET A 255 0.28 7.01 0.68
N THR A 256 -0.31 6.54 1.78
CA THR A 256 -0.18 5.16 2.27
C THR A 256 -1.32 4.29 1.77
N SER A 257 -1.05 3.02 1.48
CA SER A 257 -2.05 1.99 1.24
C SER A 257 -1.94 0.92 2.33
N VAL A 258 -3.06 0.57 2.95
CA VAL A 258 -3.12 -0.53 3.93
C VAL A 258 -4.34 -1.38 3.64
N LEU A 259 -4.13 -2.60 3.21
CA LEU A 259 -5.14 -3.63 3.13
C LEU A 259 -5.43 -4.16 4.54
N VAL A 260 -6.69 -4.10 4.95
CA VAL A 260 -7.14 -4.59 6.26
C VAL A 260 -8.09 -5.75 6.04
N CYS A 261 -7.75 -6.91 6.59
CA CYS A 261 -8.58 -8.10 6.49
C CYS A 261 -9.81 -8.01 7.41
N PRO A 262 -10.89 -8.76 7.12
CA PRO A 262 -12.13 -8.72 7.90
C PRO A 262 -11.96 -9.19 9.35
N ASP A 263 -10.94 -10.00 9.64
CA ASP A 263 -10.60 -10.46 10.99
C ASP A 263 -10.17 -9.32 11.94
N GLY A 264 -9.94 -8.12 11.41
CA GLY A 264 -9.47 -6.95 12.15
C GLY A 264 -8.04 -7.09 12.70
N LYS A 265 -7.30 -8.12 12.27
CA LYS A 265 -5.97 -8.48 12.77
C LYS A 265 -4.93 -8.53 11.65
N THR A 266 -5.27 -9.06 10.48
CA THR A 266 -4.32 -9.24 9.39
C THR A 266 -4.29 -7.99 8.53
N ILE A 267 -3.08 -7.45 8.29
CA ILE A 267 -2.88 -6.32 7.39
C ILE A 267 -1.73 -6.55 6.41
N GLU A 268 -1.80 -5.86 5.28
CA GLU A 268 -0.70 -5.67 4.35
C GLU A 268 -0.57 -4.17 4.07
N ALA A 269 0.61 -3.60 4.29
CA ALA A 269 0.90 -2.18 4.10
C ALA A 269 1.85 -1.99 2.92
N GLU A 270 1.46 -1.12 1.97
CA GLU A 270 2.24 -0.76 0.78
C GLU A 270 2.22 0.76 0.54
N ALA A 271 3.14 1.25 -0.27
CA ALA A 271 3.00 2.57 -0.87
C ALA A 271 1.85 2.54 -1.89
N ALA A 272 1.07 3.61 -2.01
CA ALA A 272 -0.03 3.65 -2.97
C ALA A 272 0.43 3.70 -4.44
N HIS A 273 1.66 4.15 -4.69
CA HIS A 273 2.20 4.28 -6.03
C HIS A 273 2.85 3.00 -6.55
N GLY A 274 2.94 2.89 -7.89
CA GLY A 274 3.69 1.82 -8.55
C GLY A 274 5.21 1.97 -8.46
N THR A 275 5.94 1.24 -9.31
CA THR A 275 7.41 1.10 -9.27
C THR A 275 8.21 2.30 -9.77
N VAL A 276 7.55 3.39 -10.17
CA VAL A 276 8.18 4.65 -10.65
C VAL A 276 9.18 4.40 -11.80
N THR A 277 8.84 3.53 -12.75
CA THR A 277 9.69 3.11 -13.90
C THR A 277 10.39 4.26 -14.62
N ARG A 278 9.78 5.44 -14.72
CA ARG A 278 10.44 6.60 -15.36
C ARG A 278 11.73 7.00 -14.66
N HIS A 279 11.74 7.03 -13.33
CA HIS A 279 12.94 7.37 -12.55
C HIS A 279 13.98 6.27 -12.68
N TYR A 280 13.56 5.00 -12.74
CA TYR A 280 14.48 3.91 -13.05
C TYR A 280 15.24 4.11 -14.35
N ARG A 281 14.54 4.45 -15.45
CA ARG A 281 15.20 4.61 -16.75
C ARG A 281 16.24 5.74 -16.74
N VAL A 282 16.08 6.73 -15.86
CA VAL A 282 17.09 7.78 -15.62
C VAL A 282 18.28 7.18 -14.85
N HIS A 283 18.01 6.44 -13.78
CA HIS A 283 19.01 5.76 -12.97
C HIS A 283 19.84 4.75 -13.76
N GLN A 284 19.22 3.92 -14.61
CA GLN A 284 19.91 2.97 -15.50
C GLN A 284 20.95 3.63 -16.41
N LYS A 285 20.78 4.94 -16.70
CA LYS A 285 21.71 5.73 -17.51
C LYS A 285 22.75 6.47 -16.66
N GLY A 286 22.82 6.19 -15.35
CA GLY A 286 23.68 6.87 -14.38
C GLY A 286 23.19 8.27 -13.99
N GLY A 287 21.93 8.61 -14.28
CA GLY A 287 21.35 9.90 -13.91
C GLY A 287 20.88 9.94 -12.46
N GLU A 288 21.00 11.10 -11.83
CA GLU A 288 20.48 11.34 -10.48
C GLU A 288 18.94 11.28 -10.45
N THR A 289 18.38 10.68 -9.40
CA THR A 289 16.93 10.56 -9.18
C THR A 289 16.49 11.19 -7.86
N SER A 290 15.26 11.69 -7.82
CA SER A 290 14.63 12.27 -6.63
C SER A 290 13.20 11.73 -6.53
N THR A 291 13.12 10.41 -6.32
CA THR A 291 11.90 9.70 -5.96
C THR A 291 11.61 9.91 -4.49
N ASN A 292 10.37 10.30 -4.19
CA ASN A 292 9.87 10.48 -2.83
C ASN A 292 9.72 9.12 -2.12
N SER A 293 10.39 8.94 -0.99
CA SER A 293 10.39 7.70 -0.22
C SER A 293 9.40 7.70 0.96
N ILE A 294 8.66 8.79 1.21
CA ILE A 294 7.79 8.94 2.38
C ILE A 294 6.72 7.83 2.43
N ALA A 295 6.00 7.58 1.34
CA ALA A 295 4.99 6.52 1.29
C ALA A 295 5.59 5.13 1.59
N SER A 296 6.82 4.85 1.14
CA SER A 296 7.51 3.59 1.42
C SER A 296 7.96 3.50 2.89
N ILE A 297 8.46 4.60 3.48
CA ILE A 297 8.75 4.69 4.92
C ILE A 297 7.47 4.47 5.73
N PHE A 298 6.35 5.04 5.28
CA PHE A 298 5.08 4.91 5.99
C PHE A 298 4.47 3.51 5.85
N ALA A 299 4.72 2.78 4.76
CA ALA A 299 4.34 1.37 4.69
C ALA A 299 5.00 0.58 5.84
N TRP A 300 6.30 0.80 6.06
CA TRP A 300 7.03 0.24 7.20
C TRP A 300 6.47 0.69 8.55
N SER A 301 6.28 2.00 8.77
CA SER A 301 5.77 2.50 10.05
C SER A 301 4.37 1.97 10.35
N ARG A 302 3.49 1.86 9.35
CA ARG A 302 2.12 1.34 9.51
C ARG A 302 2.11 -0.16 9.83
N GLY A 303 2.92 -0.95 9.14
CA GLY A 303 3.08 -2.37 9.44
C GLY A 303 3.60 -2.60 10.86
N LEU A 304 4.68 -1.90 11.23
CA LEU A 304 5.27 -1.98 12.57
C LEU A 304 4.34 -1.44 13.67
N ALA A 305 3.56 -0.38 13.40
CA ALA A 305 2.60 0.15 14.36
C ALA A 305 1.47 -0.85 14.63
N HIS A 306 1.06 -1.61 13.61
CA HIS A 306 0.09 -2.68 13.78
C HIS A 306 0.67 -3.87 14.53
N ARG A 307 1.91 -4.28 14.21
CA ARG A 307 2.66 -5.28 14.99
C ARG A 307 2.76 -4.88 16.46
N ALA A 308 3.07 -3.61 16.72
CA ALA A 308 3.14 -3.04 18.05
C ALA A 308 1.80 -3.14 18.81
N LYS A 309 0.67 -2.89 18.14
CA LYS A 309 -0.66 -3.05 18.74
C LYS A 309 -0.98 -4.50 19.06
N LEU A 310 -0.70 -5.42 18.13
CA LEU A 310 -0.92 -6.85 18.33
C LEU A 310 -0.06 -7.42 19.46
N ASP A 311 1.17 -6.92 19.62
CA ASP A 311 2.11 -7.34 20.68
C ASP A 311 1.97 -6.54 21.98
N SER A 312 1.12 -5.52 22.02
CA SER A 312 1.08 -4.53 23.10
C SER A 312 2.45 -3.89 23.40
N ASN A 313 3.26 -3.65 22.37
CA ASN A 313 4.61 -3.11 22.46
C ASN A 313 4.62 -1.58 22.28
N SER A 314 4.51 -0.85 23.40
CA SER A 314 4.47 0.62 23.38
C SER A 314 5.77 1.28 22.89
N ARG A 315 6.94 0.64 23.09
CA ARG A 315 8.22 1.15 22.58
C ARG A 315 8.27 1.12 21.05
N LEU A 316 7.78 0.04 20.45
CA LEU A 316 7.69 -0.06 18.99
C LEU A 316 6.69 0.95 18.42
N LEU A 317 5.55 1.14 19.09
CA LEU A 317 4.56 2.15 18.67
C LEU A 317 5.15 3.57 18.70
N ASP A 318 5.79 3.96 19.80
CA ASP A 318 6.46 5.26 19.95
C ASP A 318 7.57 5.46 18.90
N PHE A 319 8.32 4.40 18.55
CA PHE A 319 9.28 4.44 17.46
C PHE A 319 8.61 4.74 16.10
N THR A 320 7.50 4.08 15.78
CA THR A 320 6.79 4.31 14.52
C THR A 320 6.22 5.72 14.41
N GLU A 321 5.70 6.27 15.51
CA GLU A 321 5.21 7.66 15.58
C GLU A 321 6.37 8.65 15.37
N LYS A 322 7.54 8.38 15.96
CA LYS A 322 8.75 9.21 15.76
C LYS A 322 9.30 9.14 14.35
N LEU A 323 9.24 7.97 13.69
CA LEU A 323 9.63 7.79 12.30
C LEU A 323 8.73 8.61 11.35
N GLU A 324 7.40 8.54 11.53
CA GLU A 324 6.46 9.35 10.76
C GLU A 324 6.69 10.84 11.02
N ALA A 325 6.87 11.25 12.28
CA ALA A 325 7.15 12.64 12.64
C ALA A 325 8.49 13.15 12.09
N ALA A 326 9.51 12.30 11.96
CA ALA A 326 10.80 12.65 11.37
C ALA A 326 10.68 12.94 9.86
N CYS A 327 9.85 12.18 9.14
CA CYS A 327 9.56 12.43 7.73
C CYS A 327 8.89 13.80 7.55
N ILE A 328 7.84 14.07 8.34
CA ILE A 328 7.09 15.34 8.29
C ILE A 328 8.01 16.51 8.61
N ALA A 329 8.77 16.43 9.72
CA ALA A 329 9.68 17.49 10.14
C ALA A 329 10.80 17.76 9.12
N SER A 330 11.30 16.71 8.44
CA SER A 330 12.30 16.88 7.37
C SER A 330 11.73 17.75 6.24
N VAL A 331 10.51 17.44 5.77
CA VAL A 331 9.84 18.25 4.73
C VAL A 331 9.53 19.66 5.21
N GLU A 332 8.99 19.82 6.43
CA GLU A 332 8.66 21.13 7.01
C GLU A 332 9.90 22.02 7.23
N SER A 333 11.08 21.40 7.45
CA SER A 333 12.36 22.11 7.56
C SER A 333 12.94 22.54 6.20
N GLY A 334 12.28 22.21 5.09
CA GLY A 334 12.72 22.51 3.73
C GLY A 334 13.54 21.42 3.05
N LYS A 335 13.84 20.30 3.73
CA LYS A 335 14.51 19.14 3.15
C LYS A 335 13.47 18.24 2.49
N MET A 336 13.31 18.31 1.17
CA MET A 336 12.26 17.57 0.45
C MET A 336 12.72 17.06 -0.92
N THR A 337 12.04 16.08 -1.47
CA THR A 337 12.27 15.58 -2.83
C THR A 337 11.66 16.48 -3.90
N LYS A 338 12.07 16.28 -5.16
CA LYS A 338 11.77 17.16 -6.29
C LYS A 338 10.28 17.31 -6.55
N ASP A 339 9.50 16.26 -6.37
CA ASP A 339 8.04 16.29 -6.51
C ASP A 339 7.41 17.31 -5.56
N LEU A 340 7.84 17.35 -4.30
CA LEU A 340 7.34 18.30 -3.30
C LEU A 340 7.86 19.72 -3.55
N ALA A 341 9.14 19.85 -3.92
CA ALA A 341 9.73 21.14 -4.25
C ALA A 341 9.05 21.80 -5.45
N LEU A 342 8.57 21.02 -6.44
CA LEU A 342 7.78 21.50 -7.56
C LEU A 342 6.42 22.09 -7.12
N LEU A 343 5.82 21.58 -6.04
CA LEU A 343 4.56 22.12 -5.51
C LEU A 343 4.77 23.49 -4.84
N VAL A 344 5.91 23.66 -4.16
CA VAL A 344 6.25 24.89 -3.44
C VAL A 344 6.78 25.98 -4.38
N HIS A 345 7.68 25.61 -5.29
CA HIS A 345 8.44 26.56 -6.12
C HIS A 345 7.97 26.61 -7.59
N GLY A 346 7.02 25.74 -7.97
CA GLY A 346 6.53 25.65 -9.34
C GLY A 346 7.57 25.07 -10.31
N PRO A 347 7.39 25.24 -11.63
CA PRO A 347 8.20 24.58 -12.65
C PRO A 347 9.65 25.08 -12.74
N LYS A 348 10.01 26.13 -11.99
CA LYS A 348 11.35 26.75 -12.00
C LYS A 348 12.27 26.17 -10.91
N VAL A 349 11.95 24.99 -10.38
CA VAL A 349 12.72 24.36 -9.30
C VAL A 349 14.19 24.15 -9.71
N THR A 350 15.11 24.55 -8.85
CA THR A 350 16.57 24.37 -9.03
C THR A 350 17.09 23.24 -8.16
N ARG A 351 18.28 22.70 -8.47
CA ARG A 351 18.84 21.51 -7.79
C ARG A 351 19.07 21.72 -6.29
N ASP A 352 19.34 22.95 -5.85
CA ASP A 352 19.53 23.34 -4.44
C ASP A 352 18.23 23.38 -3.64
N GLN A 353 17.07 23.31 -4.30
CA GLN A 353 15.75 23.37 -3.67
C GLN A 353 15.15 21.98 -3.38
N TYR A 354 15.85 20.91 -3.74
CA TYR A 354 15.41 19.55 -3.44
C TYR A 354 16.60 18.62 -3.18
N LEU A 355 16.32 17.50 -2.53
CA LEU A 355 17.28 16.43 -2.28
C LEU A 355 17.06 15.29 -3.27
N ASN A 356 18.12 14.60 -3.65
CA ASN A 356 17.99 13.31 -4.31
C ASN A 356 17.42 12.26 -3.32
N THR A 357 17.10 11.07 -3.82
CA THR A 357 16.43 10.05 -2.99
C THR A 357 17.26 9.62 -1.77
N GLU A 358 18.57 9.41 -1.94
CA GLU A 358 19.45 8.96 -0.85
C GLU A 358 19.66 10.09 0.18
N GLU A 359 19.89 11.32 -0.28
CA GLU A 359 20.05 12.52 0.56
C GLU A 359 18.81 12.76 1.43
N PHE A 360 17.61 12.54 0.89
CA PHE A 360 16.38 12.69 1.65
C PHE A 360 16.23 11.61 2.73
N ILE A 361 16.56 10.35 2.43
CA ILE A 361 16.55 9.27 3.44
C ILE A 361 17.57 9.56 4.55
N ASP A 362 18.75 10.06 4.19
CA ASP A 362 19.78 10.44 5.16
C ASP A 362 19.31 11.59 6.07
N ALA A 363 18.60 12.58 5.51
CA ALA A 363 17.99 13.66 6.28
C ALA A 363 16.93 13.15 7.28
N VAL A 364 16.08 12.22 6.86
CA VAL A 364 15.09 11.59 7.75
C VAL A 364 15.79 10.77 8.85
N ALA A 365 16.86 10.05 8.51
CA ALA A 365 17.63 9.27 9.48
C ALA A 365 18.31 10.17 10.53
N GLU A 366 18.84 11.33 10.13
CA GLU A 366 19.39 12.34 11.03
C GLU A 366 18.31 12.85 12.01
N GLU A 367 17.16 13.25 11.49
CA GLU A 367 16.03 13.75 12.27
C GLU A 367 15.50 12.69 13.25
N LEU A 368 15.35 11.44 12.80
CA LEU A 368 14.92 10.32 13.64
C LEU A 368 15.89 10.05 14.80
N ARG A 369 17.20 10.05 14.53
CA ARG A 369 18.23 9.88 15.57
C ARG A 369 18.18 11.00 16.62
N GLY A 370 17.77 12.21 16.23
CA GLY A 370 17.54 13.32 17.16
C GLY A 370 16.34 13.11 18.09
N ARG A 371 15.34 12.34 17.64
CA ARG A 371 14.10 12.06 18.38
C ARG A 371 14.19 10.83 19.29
N LEU A 372 15.13 9.93 19.03
CA LEU A 372 15.29 8.71 19.79
C LEU A 372 16.21 8.90 21.01
N PRO A 373 15.89 8.28 22.15
CA PRO A 373 16.72 8.39 23.35
C PRO A 373 18.07 7.70 23.12
N LYS A 374 19.16 8.41 23.38
CA LYS A 374 20.51 7.83 23.34
C LYS A 374 20.73 6.93 24.54
N LYS A 375 21.54 5.88 24.36
CA LYS A 375 21.94 5.00 25.47
C LYS A 375 22.64 5.85 26.54
N ALA A 376 22.21 5.73 27.80
CA ALA A 376 22.89 6.37 28.91
C ALA A 376 24.35 5.87 28.93
N LYS A 377 25.31 6.80 28.93
CA LYS A 377 26.72 6.45 29.15
C LYS A 377 26.84 5.96 30.59
N LEU A 378 26.98 4.64 30.74
CA LEU A 378 27.32 3.99 32.01
C LEU A 378 28.75 4.32 32.43
#